data_AF-A0A9E5Y9U2-F1
#
_entry.id   AF-A0A9E5Y9U2-F1
#
_cell.length_a   1.000
_cell.length_b   1.000
_cell.length_c   1.000
_cell.angle_alpha   90.00
_cell.angle_beta   90.00
_cell.angle_gamma   90.00
#
_symmetry.space_group_name_H-M   'P 1'
#
loop_
_entity.id
_entity.type
_entity.pdbx_description
1 polymer ?
#
loop_
_entity_poly.entity_id
_entity_poly.type
_entity_poly.pdbx_seq_one_letter_code
_entity_poly.pdbx_strand_id
1 'polypeptide(L)'
;MAKGSGLTSRQQFTISQILTSSTHEEACKRAKLSKGTLYAWLKDEVFKAELKRQRDEVVKGVLDRLKFSMIRAVEELVKLVDTSRPELRRLVCKDIIDYGLKAIEFEDIGERLDKIEQYIGQRRG
;
A
#
# COMPACT_ATOMS: atom_id res chain seq x y z
N MET A 1 -18.24 17.77 14.65
CA MET A 1 -18.80 16.42 14.84
C MET A 1 -19.03 15.84 13.45
N ALA A 2 -18.28 14.81 13.07
CA ALA A 2 -18.23 14.32 11.68
C ALA A 2 -19.59 13.74 11.24
N LYS A 3 -20.12 14.22 10.11
CA LYS A 3 -21.30 13.66 9.43
C LYS A 3 -21.04 12.19 9.15
N GLY A 4 -21.75 11.30 9.84
CA GLY A 4 -21.62 9.86 9.68
C GLY A 4 -21.86 9.48 8.22
N SER A 5 -20.91 8.74 7.64
CA SER A 5 -21.19 7.83 6.53
C SER A 5 -22.50 7.10 6.87
N GLY A 6 -23.44 6.93 5.94
CA GLY A 6 -24.78 6.35 6.20
C GLY A 6 -24.82 4.91 6.74
N LEU A 7 -23.72 4.45 7.34
CA LEU A 7 -23.51 3.17 7.99
C LEU A 7 -23.89 3.22 9.46
N THR A 8 -24.50 2.13 9.90
CA THR A 8 -24.76 1.87 11.32
C THR A 8 -23.45 1.61 12.07
N SER A 9 -23.45 1.82 13.39
CA SER A 9 -22.31 1.48 14.26
C SER A 9 -21.90 0.01 14.13
N ARG A 10 -22.87 -0.90 13.89
CA ARG A 10 -22.60 -2.32 13.68
C ARG A 10 -21.86 -2.58 12.36
N GLN A 11 -22.19 -1.86 11.30
CA GLN A 11 -21.47 -1.94 10.02
C GLN A 11 -20.05 -1.40 10.16
N GLN A 12 -19.87 -0.24 10.80
CA GLN A 12 -18.55 0.33 11.06
C GLN A 12 -17.66 -0.61 11.89
N PHE A 13 -18.22 -1.22 12.95
CA PHE A 13 -17.51 -2.22 13.74
C PHE A 13 -17.16 -3.46 12.91
N THR A 14 -18.07 -3.92 12.04
CA THR A 14 -17.81 -5.09 11.18
C THR A 14 -16.68 -4.81 10.19
N ILE A 15 -16.60 -3.60 9.64
CA ILE A 15 -15.50 -3.18 8.76
C ILE A 15 -14.15 -3.29 9.50
N SER A 16 -14.05 -2.80 10.74
CA SER A 16 -12.79 -2.91 11.51
C SER A 16 -12.40 -4.37 11.79
N GLN A 17 -13.38 -5.26 12.00
CA GLN A 17 -13.11 -6.69 12.14
C GLN A 17 -12.64 -7.33 10.83
N ILE A 18 -13.18 -6.92 9.68
CA ILE A 18 -12.71 -7.38 8.36
C ILE A 18 -11.26 -6.98 8.11
N LEU A 19 -10.87 -5.76 8.48
CA LEU A 19 -9.51 -5.25 8.26
C LEU A 19 -8.44 -5.93 9.12
N THR A 20 -8.84 -6.55 10.24
CA THR A 20 -7.94 -7.15 11.24
C THR A 20 -8.02 -8.68 11.28
N SER A 21 -8.83 -9.29 10.43
CA SER A 21 -9.03 -10.75 10.36
C SER A 21 -8.46 -11.32 9.08
N SER A 22 -8.03 -12.58 9.14
CA SER A 22 -7.48 -13.30 7.98
C SER A 22 -8.56 -13.71 6.97
N THR A 23 -9.80 -13.87 7.45
CA THR A 23 -10.94 -14.32 6.65
C THR A 23 -12.23 -13.60 7.05
N HIS A 24 -13.20 -13.55 6.12
CA HIS A 24 -14.54 -13.03 6.40
C HIS A 24 -15.28 -13.86 7.48
N GLU A 25 -14.96 -15.14 7.62
CA GLU A 25 -15.59 -16.01 8.62
C GLU A 25 -15.15 -15.64 10.04
N GLU A 26 -13.85 -15.38 10.20
CA GLU A 26 -13.29 -14.88 11.45
C GLU A 26 -13.84 -13.49 11.79
N ALA A 27 -13.91 -12.59 10.79
CA ALA A 27 -14.50 -11.28 10.97
C ALA A 27 -15.98 -11.35 11.41
N CYS A 28 -16.77 -12.25 10.81
CA CYS A 28 -18.17 -12.49 11.21
C CYS A 28 -18.28 -12.98 12.66
N LYS A 29 -17.42 -13.93 13.07
CA LYS A 29 -17.42 -14.45 14.46
C LYS A 29 -17.11 -13.33 15.46
N ARG A 30 -16.08 -12.54 15.20
CA ARG A 30 -15.69 -11.39 16.05
C ARG A 30 -16.77 -10.31 16.08
N ALA A 31 -17.41 -10.04 14.93
CA ALA A 31 -18.50 -9.10 14.79
C ALA A 31 -19.86 -9.59 15.31
N LYS A 32 -19.95 -10.85 15.78
CA LYS A 32 -21.21 -11.53 16.14
C LYS A 32 -22.26 -11.35 15.04
N LEU A 33 -21.88 -11.67 13.80
CA LEU A 33 -22.66 -11.46 12.59
C LEU A 33 -22.84 -12.78 11.83
N SER A 34 -24.01 -12.99 11.24
CA SER A 34 -24.20 -14.11 10.30
C SER A 34 -23.47 -13.84 8.98
N LYS A 35 -22.99 -14.90 8.31
CA LYS A 35 -22.37 -14.78 6.99
C LYS A 35 -23.35 -14.15 5.97
N GLY A 36 -24.63 -14.51 6.03
CA GLY A 36 -25.66 -13.97 5.14
C GLY A 36 -25.80 -12.45 5.26
N THR A 37 -25.77 -11.91 6.48
CA THR A 37 -25.79 -10.47 6.71
C THR A 37 -24.54 -9.79 6.15
N LEU A 38 -23.35 -10.39 6.33
CA LEU A 38 -22.13 -9.84 5.74
C LEU A 38 -22.23 -9.79 4.21
N TYR A 39 -22.67 -10.88 3.58
CA TYR A 39 -22.81 -10.94 2.12
C TYR A 39 -23.84 -9.95 1.58
N ALA A 40 -24.90 -9.65 2.34
CA ALA A 40 -25.84 -8.60 1.99
C ALA A 40 -25.18 -7.21 2.05
N TRP A 41 -24.42 -6.91 3.10
CA TRP A 41 -23.70 -5.65 3.24
C TRP A 41 -22.57 -5.49 2.22
N LEU A 42 -21.90 -6.56 1.83
CA LEU A 42 -20.86 -6.49 0.78
C LEU A 42 -21.42 -6.12 -0.62
N LYS A 43 -22.75 -6.23 -0.80
CA LYS A 43 -23.46 -5.76 -2.01
C LYS A 43 -24.00 -4.34 -1.87
N ASP A 44 -24.01 -3.79 -0.66
CA ASP A 44 -24.40 -2.40 -0.42
C ASP A 44 -23.25 -1.46 -0.80
N GLU A 45 -23.52 -0.52 -1.70
CA GLU A 45 -22.47 0.35 -2.25
C GLU A 45 -21.88 1.29 -1.20
N VAL A 46 -22.66 1.71 -0.19
CA VAL A 46 -22.15 2.56 0.90
C VAL A 46 -21.18 1.78 1.78
N PHE A 47 -21.53 0.55 2.15
CA PHE A 47 -20.66 -0.33 2.93
C PHE A 47 -19.38 -0.70 2.17
N LYS A 48 -19.52 -1.06 0.89
CA LYS A 48 -18.40 -1.43 0.02
C LYS A 48 -17.44 -0.26 -0.19
N ALA A 49 -17.95 0.95 -0.42
CA ALA A 49 -17.14 2.15 -0.57
C ALA A 49 -16.33 2.44 0.70
N GLU A 50 -16.96 2.37 1.88
CA GLU A 50 -16.26 2.60 3.15
C GLU A 50 -15.22 1.51 3.46
N LEU A 51 -15.55 0.24 3.23
CA LEU A 51 -14.59 -0.85 3.39
C LEU A 51 -13.38 -0.66 2.48
N LYS A 52 -13.60 -0.26 1.22
CA LYS A 52 -12.52 0.06 0.29
C LYS A 52 -11.68 1.24 0.81
N ARG A 53 -12.32 2.35 1.20
CA ARG A 53 -11.65 3.54 1.74
C ARG A 53 -10.71 3.20 2.90
N GLN A 54 -11.19 2.43 3.87
CA GLN A 54 -10.36 2.05 5.02
C GLN A 54 -9.27 1.03 4.65
N ARG A 55 -9.52 0.12 3.69
CA ARG A 55 -8.46 -0.75 3.16
C ARG A 55 -7.35 0.06 2.52
N ASP A 56 -7.71 1.05 1.70
CA ASP A 56 -6.75 1.92 1.03
C ASP A 56 -5.91 2.71 2.05
N GLU A 57 -6.52 3.16 3.16
CA GLU A 57 -5.79 3.80 4.27
C GLU A 57 -4.80 2.84 4.96
N VAL A 58 -5.21 1.60 5.23
CA VAL A 58 -4.31 0.58 5.81
C VAL A 58 -3.14 0.30 4.87
N VAL A 59 -3.41 0.10 3.58
CA VAL A 59 -2.39 -0.14 2.56
C VAL A 59 -1.42 1.03 2.49
N LYS A 60 -1.93 2.28 2.50
CA LYS A 60 -1.09 3.47 2.52
C LYS A 60 -0.14 3.48 3.72
N GLY A 61 -0.64 3.19 4.92
CA GLY A 61 0.21 3.11 6.12
C GLY A 61 1.26 2.00 6.06
N VAL A 62 0.92 0.83 5.48
CA VAL A 62 1.87 -0.26 5.25
C VAL A 62 2.96 0.15 4.24
N LEU A 63 2.57 0.80 3.15
CA LEU A 63 3.50 1.30 2.14
C LEU A 63 4.47 2.34 2.72
N ASP A 64 3.97 3.26 3.54
CA ASP A 64 4.82 4.26 4.20
C ASP A 64 5.82 3.60 5.16
N ARG A 65 5.39 2.57 5.90
CA ARG A 65 6.30 1.78 6.74
C ARG A 65 7.33 1.01 5.92
N LEU A 66 6.93 0.42 4.79
CA LEU A 66 7.85 -0.27 3.88
C LEU A 66 8.89 0.69 3.31
N LYS A 67 8.47 1.88 2.84
CA LYS A 67 9.38 2.93 2.37
C LYS A 67 10.41 3.29 3.43
N PHE A 68 9.97 3.50 4.67
CA PHE A 68 10.88 3.79 5.78
C PHE A 68 11.86 2.64 6.04
N SER A 69 11.39 1.38 6.00
CA SER A 69 12.26 0.21 6.13
C SER A 69 13.28 0.09 5.00
N MET A 70 12.92 0.45 3.76
CA MET A 70 13.84 0.44 2.62
C MET A 70 14.99 1.43 2.81
N ILE A 71 14.73 2.64 3.35
CA ILE A 71 15.78 3.62 3.66
C ILE A 71 16.83 3.00 4.59
N ARG A 72 16.39 2.38 5.69
CA ARG A 72 17.30 1.73 6.64
C ARG A 72 18.05 0.55 6.00
N ALA A 73 17.41 -0.21 5.14
CA ALA A 73 18.06 -1.32 4.43
C ALA A 73 19.17 -0.82 3.50
N VAL A 74 18.96 0.29 2.80
CA VAL A 74 19.97 0.93 1.95
C VAL A 74 21.15 1.42 2.80
N GLU A 75 20.91 2.06 3.95
CA GLU A 75 21.97 2.49 4.86
C GLU A 75 22.83 1.32 5.35
N GLU A 76 22.21 0.18 5.69
CA GLU A 76 22.94 -1.03 6.08
C GLU A 76 23.73 -1.63 4.92
N LEU A 77 23.18 -1.65 3.70
CA LEU A 77 23.92 -2.08 2.51
C LEU A 77 25.15 -1.22 2.26
N VAL A 78 25.04 0.11 2.37
CA VAL A 78 26.17 1.03 2.17
C VAL A 78 27.31 0.73 3.15
N LYS A 79 27.01 0.44 4.43
CA LYS A 79 28.04 0.04 5.41
C LYS A 79 28.80 -1.21 5.00
N LEU A 80 28.16 -2.14 4.30
CA LEU A 80 28.79 -3.39 3.85
C LEU A 80 29.79 -3.19 2.70
N VAL A 81 29.87 -2.01 2.09
CA VAL A 81 30.92 -1.67 1.10
C VAL A 81 32.31 -1.70 1.76
N ASP A 82 32.40 -1.34 3.03
CA ASP A 82 33.66 -1.32 3.79
C ASP A 82 33.99 -2.65 4.48
N THR A 83 33.23 -3.72 4.20
CA THR A 83 33.45 -5.05 4.80
C THR A 83 34.85 -5.59 4.52
N SER A 84 35.45 -6.40 5.40
CA SER A 84 36.74 -7.04 5.11
C SER A 84 36.64 -8.18 4.08
N ARG A 85 35.43 -8.64 3.75
CA ARG A 85 35.13 -9.78 2.86
C ARG A 85 35.00 -9.34 1.39
N PRO A 86 35.99 -9.57 0.52
CA PRO A 86 35.98 -9.04 -0.85
C PRO A 86 34.80 -9.52 -1.70
N GLU A 87 34.38 -10.77 -1.52
CA GLU A 87 33.25 -11.36 -2.24
C GLU A 87 31.91 -10.70 -1.88
N LEU A 88 31.71 -10.41 -0.58
CA LEU A 88 30.52 -9.72 -0.10
C LEU A 88 30.53 -8.25 -0.54
N ARG A 89 31.68 -7.57 -0.43
CA ARG A 89 31.84 -6.20 -0.94
C ARG A 89 31.44 -6.10 -2.40
N ARG A 90 31.97 -7.00 -3.26
CA ARG A 90 31.64 -7.00 -4.69
C ARG A 90 30.15 -7.18 -4.93
N LEU A 91 29.50 -8.09 -4.20
CA LEU A 91 28.07 -8.33 -4.32
C LEU A 91 27.25 -7.09 -3.93
N VAL A 92 27.54 -6.50 -2.77
CA VAL A 92 26.85 -5.29 -2.29
C VAL A 92 27.06 -4.10 -3.23
N CYS A 93 28.28 -3.87 -3.72
CA CYS A 93 28.53 -2.82 -4.70
C CYS A 93 27.74 -3.05 -5.99
N LYS A 94 27.67 -4.30 -6.47
CA LYS A 94 26.86 -4.66 -7.63
C LYS A 94 25.38 -4.36 -7.39
N ASP A 95 24.84 -4.78 -6.25
CA ASP A 95 23.43 -4.56 -5.90
C ASP A 95 23.12 -3.05 -5.87
N ILE A 96 23.97 -2.23 -5.25
CA ILE A 96 23.81 -0.77 -5.20
C ILE A 96 23.80 -0.17 -6.62
N ILE A 97 24.72 -0.59 -7.49
CA ILE A 97 24.80 -0.12 -8.88
C ILE A 97 23.53 -0.54 -9.65
N ASP A 98 23.14 -1.81 -9.57
CA ASP A 98 21.98 -2.35 -10.30
C ASP A 98 20.67 -1.65 -9.87
N TYR A 99 20.46 -1.43 -8.56
CA TYR A 99 19.30 -0.69 -8.07
C TYR A 99 19.35 0.80 -8.43
N GLY A 100 20.53 1.43 -8.38
CA GLY A 100 20.71 2.83 -8.78
C GLY A 100 20.39 3.05 -10.26
N LEU A 101 20.89 2.19 -11.15
CA LEU A 101 20.57 2.25 -12.58
C LEU A 101 19.08 2.08 -12.84
N LYS A 102 18.43 1.15 -12.14
CA LYS A 102 16.98 0.94 -12.25
C LYS A 102 16.17 2.15 -11.76
N ALA A 103 16.62 2.82 -10.71
CA ALA A 103 15.98 4.04 -10.23
C ALA A 103 16.06 5.17 -11.27
N ILE A 104 17.24 5.36 -11.87
CA ILE A 104 17.44 6.34 -12.95
C ILE A 104 16.53 6.04 -14.15
N GLU A 105 16.41 4.77 -14.55
CA GLU A 105 15.51 4.36 -15.63
C GLU A 105 14.04 4.67 -15.30
N PHE A 106 13.60 4.39 -14.07
CA PHE A 106 12.24 4.73 -13.65
C PHE A 106 11.97 6.23 -13.61
N GLU A 107 12.95 7.03 -13.20
CA GLU A 107 12.84 8.50 -13.23
C GLU A 107 12.74 9.02 -14.67
N ASP A 108 13.57 8.55 -15.61
CA ASP A 108 13.46 8.92 -17.03
C ASP A 108 12.10 8.55 -17.62
N ILE A 109 11.63 7.33 -17.36
CA ILE A 109 10.32 6.87 -17.83
C ILE A 109 9.20 7.74 -17.24
N GLY A 110 9.27 8.04 -15.94
CA GLY A 110 8.32 8.91 -15.25
C GLY A 110 8.27 10.31 -15.85
N GLU A 111 9.42 10.97 -16.03
CA GLU A 111 9.50 12.30 -16.64
C GLU A 111 8.94 12.32 -18.06
N ARG A 112 9.20 11.27 -18.84
CA ARG A 112 8.68 11.15 -20.21
C ARG A 112 7.17 10.95 -20.22
N LEU A 113 6.63 10.18 -19.28
CA LEU A 113 5.18 10.02 -19.08
C LEU A 113 4.53 11.36 -18.70
N ASP A 114 5.09 12.09 -17.74
CA ASP A 114 4.57 13.39 -17.31
C ASP A 114 4.49 14.38 -18.48
N LYS A 115 5.53 14.43 -19.33
CA LYS A 115 5.55 15.28 -20.54
C LYS A 115 4.44 14.89 -21.52
N ILE A 116 4.18 13.59 -21.69
CA ILE A 116 3.10 13.09 -22.54
C ILE A 116 1.72 13.44 -21.95
N GLU A 117 1.52 13.24 -20.66
CA GLU A 117 0.26 13.54 -19.98
C GLU A 117 -0.08 15.03 -20.05
N GLN A 118 0.92 15.91 -19.85
CA GLN A 118 0.76 17.35 -20.02
C GLN A 118 0.36 17.73 -21.44
N TYR A 119 1.03 17.16 -22.45
CA TYR A 119 0.72 17.43 -23.85
C TYR A 119 -0.70 16.97 -24.25
N ILE A 120 -1.13 15.80 -23.77
CA ILE A 120 -2.48 15.29 -24.00
C ILE A 120 -3.52 16.15 -23.28
N GLY A 121 -3.24 16.57 -22.05
CA GLY A 121 -4.11 17.46 -21.26
C GLY A 121 -4.35 18.80 -21.97
N GLN A 122 -3.30 19.39 -22.55
CA GLN A 122 -3.37 20.65 -23.30
C GLN A 122 -4.16 20.55 -24.62
N ARG A 123 -4.24 19.37 -25.24
CA ARG A 123 -5.01 19.14 -26.47
C ARG A 123 -6.50 18.86 -26.25
N ARG A 124 -6.88 18.52 -25.02
CA ARG A 124 -8.26 18.21 -24.64
C ARG A 124 -9.00 19.39 -23.99
N GLY A 125 -8.28 20.44 -23.60
CA GLY A 125 -8.83 21.74 -23.21
C GLY A 125 -8.96 22.66 -24.41
#